data_AF-A0A6J3BQH3-F1
#
_entry.id   AF-A0A6J3BQH3-F1
#
_cell.length_a   1.000
_cell.length_b   1.000
_cell.length_c   1.000
_cell.angle_alpha   90.00
_cell.angle_beta   90.00
_cell.angle_gamma   90.00
#
_symmetry.space_group_name_H-M   'P 1'
#
loop_
_entity.id
_entity.type
_entity.pdbx_description
1 polymer ?
#
loop_
_entity_poly.entity_id
_entity_poly.type
_entity_poly.pdbx_seq_one_letter_code
_entity_poly.pdbx_strand_id
1 'polypeptide(L)'
;MVLIDLKTIFIQEINNEMPSYNSLFLPDISISSKKHTPTLFHDKGDVKFVTSQRGGQVLLHDGHRYTLKRKTKKDSSAWQCVQSQKCKAQLYLNNESCIIRKTVHQCAPEYVKNEVRRLLEICKKRIIAEPSTPVTRIYKEAFSMLQNTGLDIDNVVPKFENIKKTLYKCRIKNK
;
A
#
# COMPACT_ATOMS: atom_id res chain seq x y z
N MET A 1 37.10 -0.14 21.56
CA MET A 1 36.91 0.87 20.48
C MET A 1 36.87 0.14 19.15
N VAL A 2 35.68 -0.26 18.69
CA VAL A 2 35.41 -0.47 17.26
C VAL A 2 33.94 -0.08 17.06
N LEU A 3 33.73 1.12 16.52
CA LEU A 3 32.43 1.61 16.08
C LEU A 3 32.12 0.91 14.76
N ILE A 4 31.16 -0.01 14.76
CA ILE A 4 30.68 -0.64 13.52
C ILE A 4 29.50 0.21 13.04
N ASP A 5 29.71 0.90 11.93
CA ASP A 5 28.79 1.85 11.30
C ASP A 5 27.54 1.14 10.75
N LEU A 6 26.36 1.52 11.25
CA LEU A 6 25.06 0.93 10.90
C LEU A 6 24.64 1.21 9.44
N LYS A 7 25.38 2.04 8.71
CA LYS A 7 25.11 2.33 7.29
C LYS A 7 25.48 1.20 6.34
N THR A 8 26.30 0.23 6.74
CA THR A 8 26.77 -0.83 5.84
C THR A 8 25.80 -2.02 5.77
N ILE A 9 24.91 -2.18 6.75
CA ILE A 9 24.01 -3.35 6.84
C ILE A 9 22.80 -3.21 5.88
N PHE A 10 22.45 -2.00 5.41
CA PHE A 10 21.20 -1.76 4.69
C PHE A 10 21.26 -1.94 3.16
N ILE A 11 22.40 -2.34 2.57
CA ILE A 11 22.55 -2.41 1.10
C ILE A 11 22.61 -3.84 0.53
N GLN A 12 22.65 -4.89 1.36
CA GLN A 12 22.76 -6.27 0.85
C GLN A 12 21.44 -6.99 0.50
N GLU A 13 20.26 -6.41 0.73
CA GLU A 13 18.98 -7.13 0.53
C GLU A 13 18.20 -6.78 -0.76
N ILE A 14 18.77 -5.99 -1.69
CA ILE A 14 18.03 -5.56 -2.90
C ILE A 14 18.37 -6.34 -4.18
N ASN A 15 19.45 -7.13 -4.21
CA ASN A 15 19.84 -7.87 -5.42
C ASN A 15 19.68 -9.37 -5.20
N ASN A 16 18.55 -9.95 -5.63
CA ASN A 16 18.23 -11.35 -5.94
C ASN A 16 16.68 -11.44 -5.89
N GLU A 17 15.88 -11.75 -6.91
CA GLU A 17 16.01 -12.64 -8.06
C GLU A 17 15.07 -12.15 -9.19
N MET A 18 15.58 -11.99 -10.41
CA MET A 18 14.76 -12.08 -11.62
C MET A 18 15.02 -13.45 -12.25
N PRO A 19 14.01 -14.33 -12.41
CA PRO A 19 14.13 -15.46 -13.29
C PRO A 19 13.73 -15.08 -14.72
N SER A 20 14.61 -15.40 -15.66
CA SER A 20 14.45 -15.32 -17.10
C SER A 20 13.22 -16.09 -17.60
N TYR A 21 12.39 -15.45 -18.43
CA TYR A 21 11.33 -16.13 -19.17
C TYR A 21 11.95 -16.93 -20.32
N ASN A 22 12.03 -18.26 -20.17
CA ASN A 22 12.25 -19.17 -21.29
C ASN A 22 10.91 -19.53 -21.92
N SER A 23 10.80 -19.21 -23.22
CA SER A 23 9.77 -19.66 -24.13
C SER A 23 9.76 -21.19 -24.24
N LEU A 24 8.57 -21.79 -24.17
CA LEU A 24 8.04 -22.91 -24.99
C LEU A 24 6.85 -23.55 -24.26
N PHE A 25 5.92 -24.11 -25.04
CA PHE A 25 4.67 -24.78 -24.66
C PHE A 25 3.41 -23.90 -24.58
N LEU A 26 2.84 -23.64 -25.76
CA LEU A 26 1.39 -23.82 -25.93
C LEU A 26 1.12 -25.33 -26.03
N PRO A 27 0.06 -25.84 -25.39
CA PRO A 27 -0.97 -26.47 -26.21
C PRO A 27 -2.42 -26.24 -25.75
N ASP A 28 -3.25 -26.12 -26.77
CA ASP A 28 -4.62 -26.60 -26.95
C ASP A 28 -5.74 -26.22 -25.97
N ILE A 29 -6.54 -25.28 -26.48
CA ILE A 29 -7.87 -24.90 -26.02
C ILE A 29 -8.83 -26.06 -26.33
N SER A 30 -9.37 -26.69 -25.29
CA SER A 30 -10.65 -27.39 -25.34
C SER A 30 -11.57 -26.87 -24.23
N ILE A 31 -12.62 -26.17 -24.65
CA ILE A 31 -13.71 -25.64 -23.82
C ILE A 31 -14.61 -26.80 -23.38
N SER A 32 -14.88 -26.98 -22.07
CA SER A 32 -16.22 -27.27 -21.52
C SER A 32 -16.23 -27.54 -20.00
N SER A 33 -17.22 -26.90 -19.35
CA SER A 33 -18.00 -27.34 -18.17
C SER A 33 -17.38 -27.46 -16.76
N LYS A 34 -17.81 -26.50 -15.92
CA LYS A 34 -18.34 -26.64 -14.55
C LYS A 34 -17.71 -27.72 -13.65
N LYS A 35 -16.76 -27.34 -12.78
CA LYS A 35 -16.63 -27.84 -11.40
C LYS A 35 -16.07 -26.75 -10.49
N HIS A 36 -16.68 -26.55 -9.32
CA HIS A 36 -16.11 -25.75 -8.24
C HIS A 36 -14.79 -26.40 -7.80
N THR A 37 -13.68 -25.71 -8.02
CA THR A 37 -12.38 -26.02 -7.41
C THR A 37 -11.99 -24.83 -6.52
N PRO A 38 -11.58 -25.04 -5.26
CA PRO A 38 -10.98 -23.98 -4.47
C PRO A 38 -9.62 -23.72 -5.09
N THR A 39 -9.58 -22.78 -6.02
CA THR A 39 -8.35 -22.43 -6.71
C THR A 39 -7.40 -21.81 -5.71
N LEU A 40 -6.32 -22.55 -5.44
CA LEU A 40 -5.14 -22.19 -4.65
C LEU A 40 -4.33 -21.07 -5.34
N PHE A 41 -4.98 -19.97 -5.70
CA PHE A 41 -4.27 -18.81 -6.22
C PHE A 41 -3.88 -17.91 -5.04
N HIS A 42 -2.69 -18.17 -4.50
CA HIS A 42 -1.92 -17.12 -3.83
C HIS A 42 -1.47 -16.12 -4.90
N ASP A 43 -2.41 -15.34 -5.40
CA ASP A 43 -2.08 -14.05 -5.97
C ASP A 43 -1.53 -13.26 -4.79
N LYS A 44 -0.19 -13.21 -4.68
CA LYS A 44 0.52 -12.27 -3.82
C LYS A 44 0.33 -10.87 -4.41
N GLY A 45 -0.93 -10.44 -4.53
CA GLY A 45 -1.31 -9.11 -4.94
C GLY A 45 -0.75 -8.16 -3.91
N ASP A 46 -0.06 -7.12 -4.38
CA ASP A 46 0.50 -6.08 -3.53
C ASP A 46 -0.65 -5.42 -2.75
N VAL A 47 -0.69 -5.70 -1.44
CA VAL A 47 -1.64 -5.15 -0.49
C VAL A 47 -0.87 -4.25 0.46
N LYS A 48 -1.30 -2.99 0.54
CA LYS A 48 -0.67 -1.99 1.42
C LYS A 48 -1.66 -1.51 2.44
N PHE A 49 -1.20 -1.31 3.67
CA PHE A 49 -2.02 -0.77 4.75
C PHE A 49 -1.62 0.66 5.07
N VAL A 50 -2.63 1.53 5.15
CA VAL A 50 -2.48 2.93 5.56
C VAL A 50 -3.44 3.23 6.70
N THR A 51 -3.06 4.17 7.54
CA THR A 51 -3.90 4.66 8.63
C THR A 51 -4.80 5.79 8.13
N SER A 52 -6.07 5.74 8.50
CA SER A 52 -7.00 6.85 8.26
C SER A 52 -6.74 7.99 9.25
N GLN A 53 -7.30 9.17 8.97
CA GLN A 53 -7.18 10.34 9.83
C GLN A 53 -7.71 10.11 11.27
N ARG A 54 -8.67 9.18 11.44
CA ARG A 54 -9.25 8.81 12.73
C ARG A 54 -8.60 7.56 13.35
N GLY A 55 -7.46 7.11 12.82
CA GLY A 55 -6.71 5.95 13.35
C GLY A 55 -7.20 4.58 12.86
N GLY A 56 -8.32 4.50 12.14
CA GLY A 56 -8.78 3.24 11.54
C GLY A 56 -7.88 2.76 10.40
N GLN A 57 -7.79 1.45 10.18
CA GLN A 57 -6.98 0.84 9.12
C GLN A 57 -7.71 0.91 7.76
N VAL A 58 -6.96 1.28 6.72
CA VAL A 58 -7.41 1.32 5.33
C VAL A 58 -6.48 0.45 4.51
N LEU A 59 -7.07 -0.40 3.68
CA LEU A 59 -6.35 -1.26 2.77
C LEU A 59 -6.31 -0.62 1.39
N LEU A 60 -5.14 -0.65 0.74
CA LEU A 60 -4.92 -0.22 -0.63
C LEU A 60 -4.56 -1.44 -1.47
N HIS A 61 -5.29 -1.63 -2.57
CA HIS A 61 -5.02 -2.67 -3.54
C HIS A 61 -5.57 -2.23 -4.91
N ASP A 62 -4.77 -2.41 -5.97
CA ASP A 62 -5.12 -2.12 -7.37
C ASP A 62 -5.76 -0.73 -7.59
N GLY A 63 -5.22 0.30 -6.96
CA GLY A 63 -5.75 1.66 -7.10
C GLY A 63 -7.08 1.91 -6.38
N HIS A 64 -7.62 0.94 -5.65
CA HIS A 64 -8.80 1.11 -4.80
C HIS A 64 -8.45 1.12 -3.32
N ARG A 65 -9.38 1.66 -2.53
CA ARG A 65 -9.29 1.70 -1.07
C ARG A 65 -10.41 0.91 -0.45
N TYR A 66 -10.11 0.25 0.66
CA TYR A 66 -11.08 -0.53 1.39
C TYR A 66 -11.01 -0.24 2.89
N THR A 67 -12.16 -0.28 3.56
CA THR A 67 -12.29 -0.26 5.02
C THR A 67 -12.60 -1.65 5.54
N LEU A 68 -12.12 -1.94 6.75
CA LEU A 68 -12.42 -3.21 7.41
C LEU A 68 -13.92 -3.28 7.72
N LYS A 69 -14.60 -4.29 7.18
CA LYS A 69 -16.03 -4.53 7.44
C LYS A 69 -16.23 -5.48 8.61
N ARG A 70 -15.48 -6.58 8.64
CA ARG A 70 -15.53 -7.58 9.72
C ARG A 70 -14.26 -8.43 9.73
N LYS A 71 -13.87 -8.87 10.92
CA LYS A 71 -12.92 -9.98 11.11
C LYS A 71 -13.73 -11.26 11.35
N THR A 72 -13.34 -12.36 10.74
CA THR A 72 -13.97 -13.67 10.92
C THR A 72 -13.23 -14.43 12.03
N LYS A 73 -13.91 -15.37 12.71
CA LYS A 73 -13.31 -16.24 13.75
C LYS A 73 -12.13 -17.09 13.26
N LYS A 74 -12.04 -17.36 11.96
CA LYS A 74 -10.92 -18.08 11.32
C LYS A 74 -9.81 -17.12 10.87
N ASP A 75 -9.65 -15.99 11.55
CA ASP A 75 -8.66 -14.93 11.31
C ASP A 75 -8.64 -14.26 9.91
N SER A 76 -9.53 -14.67 9.00
CA SER A 76 -9.75 -13.98 7.73
C SER A 76 -10.48 -12.65 7.94
N SER A 77 -10.15 -11.66 7.12
CA SER A 77 -10.75 -10.32 7.19
C SER A 77 -11.50 -9.97 5.90
N ALA A 78 -12.69 -9.41 6.05
CA ALA A 78 -13.49 -8.90 4.94
C ALA A 78 -13.41 -7.38 4.91
N TRP A 79 -12.99 -6.86 3.76
CA TRP A 79 -12.80 -5.46 3.47
C TRP A 79 -13.80 -5.01 2.42
N GLN A 80 -14.32 -3.79 2.54
CA GLN A 80 -15.29 -3.23 1.61
C GLN A 80 -14.76 -1.93 1.02
N CYS A 81 -15.04 -1.67 -0.26
CA CYS A 81 -14.66 -0.42 -0.90
C CYS A 81 -15.12 0.79 -0.08
N VAL A 82 -14.26 1.81 0.03
CA VAL A 82 -14.57 3.05 0.75
C VAL A 82 -15.77 3.81 0.15
N GLN A 83 -16.05 3.60 -1.13
CA GLN A 83 -17.23 4.14 -1.81
C GLN A 83 -18.42 3.18 -1.69
N SER A 84 -18.60 2.56 -0.52
CA SER A 84 -19.59 1.50 -0.25
C SER A 84 -21.04 1.82 -0.64
N GLN A 85 -21.38 3.11 -0.71
CA GLN A 85 -22.68 3.59 -1.17
C GLN A 85 -22.89 3.38 -2.67
N LYS A 86 -21.84 3.53 -3.49
CA LYS A 86 -21.88 3.42 -4.96
C LYS A 86 -21.19 2.17 -5.51
N CYS A 87 -20.29 1.56 -4.73
CA CYS A 87 -19.51 0.40 -5.11
C CYS A 87 -19.67 -0.68 -4.03
N LYS A 88 -20.12 -1.88 -4.42
CA LYS A 88 -20.31 -3.00 -3.48
C LYS A 88 -19.12 -3.96 -3.47
N ALA A 89 -18.01 -3.57 -4.09
CA ALA A 89 -16.80 -4.38 -4.10
C ALA A 89 -16.27 -4.66 -2.70
N GLN A 90 -15.82 -5.89 -2.54
CA GLN A 90 -15.26 -6.50 -1.36
C GLN A 90 -13.97 -7.23 -1.70
N LEU A 91 -13.06 -7.23 -0.73
CA LEU A 91 -11.79 -7.95 -0.75
C LEU A 91 -11.68 -8.78 0.52
N TYR A 92 -11.26 -10.02 0.39
CA TYR A 92 -11.10 -10.95 1.50
C TYR A 92 -9.62 -11.30 1.62
N LEU A 93 -9.07 -11.07 2.80
CA LEU A 93 -7.70 -11.45 3.12
C LEU A 93 -7.66 -12.62 4.09
N ASN A 94 -6.63 -13.46 3.97
CA ASN A 94 -6.25 -14.41 5.01
C ASN A 94 -5.46 -13.71 6.11
N ASN A 95 -4.99 -14.49 7.08
CA ASN A 95 -4.24 -14.03 8.26
C ASN A 95 -2.88 -13.44 7.85
N GLU A 96 -2.33 -13.93 6.75
CA GLU A 96 -1.05 -13.52 6.16
C GLU A 96 -1.21 -12.33 5.21
N SER A 97 -2.39 -11.69 5.19
CA SER A 97 -2.74 -10.59 4.29
C SER A 97 -2.70 -10.92 2.79
N CYS A 98 -2.74 -12.20 2.43
CA CYS A 98 -2.91 -12.66 1.05
C CYS A 98 -4.39 -12.55 0.62
N ILE A 99 -4.60 -12.24 -0.66
CA ILE A 99 -5.94 -12.10 -1.22
C ILE A 99 -6.53 -13.48 -1.48
N ILE A 100 -7.60 -13.81 -0.75
CA ILE A 100 -8.37 -15.05 -0.96
C ILE A 100 -9.41 -14.84 -2.07
N ARG A 101 -10.07 -13.68 -2.05
CA ARG A 101 -11.19 -13.37 -2.95
C ARG A 101 -11.30 -11.88 -3.16
N LYS A 102 -11.57 -11.48 -4.41
CA LYS A 102 -11.95 -10.12 -4.78
C LYS A 102 -13.24 -10.13 -5.58
N THR A 103 -13.93 -9.00 -5.58
CA THR A 103 -15.10 -8.74 -6.42
C THR A 103 -14.85 -7.49 -7.24
N VAL A 104 -15.51 -7.40 -8.39
CA VAL A 104 -15.28 -6.34 -9.37
C VAL A 104 -15.77 -4.99 -8.85
N HIS A 105 -14.98 -3.94 -9.09
CA HIS A 105 -15.35 -2.57 -8.76
C HIS A 105 -16.27 -1.96 -9.80
N GLN A 106 -17.22 -1.15 -9.33
CA GLN A 106 -18.01 -0.23 -10.17
C GLN A 106 -17.43 1.19 -10.15
N CYS A 107 -16.38 1.44 -9.35
CA CYS A 107 -15.73 2.74 -9.25
C CYS A 107 -14.36 2.75 -9.92
N ALA A 108 -13.98 3.93 -10.42
CA ALA A 108 -12.67 4.14 -11.01
C ALA A 108 -11.54 4.02 -9.95
N PRO A 109 -10.40 3.42 -10.31
CA PRO A 109 -9.23 3.41 -9.44
C PRO A 109 -8.63 4.82 -9.31
N GLU A 110 -8.07 5.13 -8.13
CA GLU A 110 -7.44 6.40 -7.79
C GLU A 110 -5.95 6.18 -7.42
N TYR A 111 -5.13 5.67 -8.35
CA TYR A 111 -3.73 5.29 -8.10
C TYR A 111 -2.89 6.41 -7.46
N VAL A 112 -2.82 7.59 -8.09
CA VAL A 112 -2.00 8.71 -7.63
C VAL A 112 -2.41 9.18 -6.23
N LYS A 113 -3.71 9.35 -5.99
CA LYS A 113 -4.22 9.79 -4.67
C LYS A 113 -3.95 8.76 -3.58
N ASN A 114 -4.00 7.47 -3.92
CA ASN A 114 -3.72 6.41 -2.96
C ASN A 114 -2.23 6.35 -2.63
N GLU A 115 -1.37 6.55 -3.63
CA GLU A 115 0.07 6.61 -3.43
C GLU A 115 0.49 7.83 -2.60
N VAL A 116 -0.07 9.01 -2.88
CA VAL A 116 0.15 10.21 -2.06
C VAL A 116 -0.27 9.95 -0.60
N ARG A 117 -1.39 9.28 -0.35
CA ARG A 117 -1.79 8.91 1.02
C ARG A 117 -0.79 7.96 1.67
N ARG A 118 -0.32 6.95 0.93
CA ARG A 118 0.69 6.01 1.43
C ARG A 118 1.97 6.73 1.83
N LEU A 119 2.49 7.60 0.96
CA LEU A 119 3.70 8.38 1.21
C LEU A 119 3.51 9.35 2.39
N LEU A 120 2.34 9.97 2.54
CA LEU A 120 2.03 10.77 3.72
C LEU A 120 2.12 9.96 5.01
N GLU A 121 1.58 8.73 5.03
CA GLU A 121 1.66 7.88 6.22
C GLU A 121 3.09 7.43 6.52
N ILE A 122 3.87 7.08 5.49
CA ILE A 122 5.31 6.79 5.65
C ILE A 122 6.05 8.01 6.20
N CYS A 123 5.80 9.19 5.64
CA CYS A 123 6.37 10.46 6.08
C CYS A 123 6.05 10.74 7.56
N LYS A 124 4.79 10.58 7.98
CA LYS A 124 4.38 10.72 9.40
C LYS A 124 5.10 9.73 10.32
N LYS A 125 5.17 8.45 9.93
CA LYS A 125 5.88 7.42 10.69
C LYS A 125 7.36 7.76 10.86
N ARG A 126 8.00 8.20 9.77
CA ARG A 126 9.41 8.61 9.77
C ARG A 126 9.66 9.86 10.63
N ILE A 127 8.77 10.84 10.60
CA ILE A 127 8.85 12.04 11.47
C ILE A 127 8.88 11.67 12.96
N ILE A 128 8.15 10.63 13.34
CA ILE A 128 8.09 10.12 14.71
C ILE A 128 9.36 9.33 15.05
N ALA A 129 9.81 8.45 14.15
CA ALA A 129 10.99 7.61 14.35
C ALA A 129 12.31 8.40 14.34
N GLU A 130 12.39 9.49 13.59
CA GLU A 130 13.58 10.34 13.43
C GLU A 130 13.33 11.76 13.98
N PRO A 131 13.38 11.99 15.31
CA PRO A 131 13.09 13.30 15.89
C PRO A 131 14.16 14.37 15.55
N SER A 132 15.40 13.95 15.26
CA SER A 132 16.54 14.83 14.94
C SER A 132 16.54 15.34 13.50
N THR A 133 15.97 14.60 12.55
CA THR A 133 15.89 15.03 11.14
C THR A 133 14.88 16.18 10.98
N PRO A 134 15.11 17.23 10.18
CA PRO A 134 14.09 18.26 9.95
C PRO A 134 12.84 17.70 9.24
N VAL A 135 11.64 18.07 9.72
CA VAL A 135 10.35 17.64 9.12
C VAL A 135 10.25 17.99 7.64
N THR A 136 10.78 19.16 7.26
CA THR A 136 10.85 19.64 5.87
C THR A 136 11.64 18.69 4.98
N ARG A 137 12.79 18.19 5.46
CA ARG A 137 13.65 17.25 4.74
C ARG A 137 12.94 15.92 4.53
N ILE A 138 12.34 15.36 5.59
CA ILE A 138 11.59 14.10 5.50
C ILE A 138 10.46 14.21 4.46
N TYR A 139 9.71 15.32 4.47
CA TYR A 139 8.66 15.55 3.50
C TYR A 139 9.20 15.63 2.06
N LYS A 140 10.24 16.44 1.80
CA LYS A 140 10.82 16.57 0.46
C LYS A 140 11.34 15.23 -0.06
N GLU A 141 12.05 14.47 0.77
CA GLU A 141 12.55 13.14 0.40
C GLU A 141 11.41 12.18 0.07
N ALA A 142 10.35 12.13 0.91
CA ALA A 142 9.22 11.23 0.70
C ALA A 142 8.47 11.47 -0.62
N PHE A 143 8.40 12.73 -1.07
CA PHE A 143 7.68 13.10 -2.30
C PHE A 143 8.58 13.29 -3.53
N SER A 144 9.91 13.27 -3.35
CA SER A 144 10.87 13.37 -4.46
C SER A 144 10.66 12.30 -5.53
N MET A 145 10.32 11.07 -5.12
CA MET A 145 10.09 9.96 -6.04
C MET A 145 8.89 10.19 -6.96
N LEU A 146 7.86 10.92 -6.50
CA LEU A 146 6.70 11.23 -7.34
C LEU A 146 7.00 12.31 -8.38
N GLN A 147 7.79 13.32 -8.02
CA GLN A 147 8.16 14.42 -8.93
C GLN A 147 8.91 13.92 -10.17
N ASN A 148 9.65 12.82 -10.04
CA ASN A 148 10.41 12.23 -11.15
C ASN A 148 9.56 11.36 -12.10
N THR A 149 8.28 11.13 -11.82
CA THR A 149 7.42 10.23 -12.62
C THR A 149 6.74 10.92 -13.81
N GLY A 150 6.91 12.24 -13.98
CA GLY A 150 6.31 13.00 -15.08
C GLY A 150 4.78 13.09 -15.04
N LEU A 151 4.14 12.64 -13.95
CA LEU A 151 2.70 12.78 -13.73
C LEU A 151 2.37 14.20 -13.26
N ASP A 152 1.30 14.80 -13.78
CA ASP A 152 0.75 16.06 -13.26
C ASP A 152 0.16 15.84 -11.85
N ILE A 153 1.03 15.97 -10.85
CA ILE A 153 0.74 15.71 -9.43
C ILE A 153 0.56 16.99 -8.62
N ASP A 154 0.69 18.17 -9.23
CA ASP A 154 0.71 19.46 -8.54
C ASP A 154 -0.56 19.72 -7.73
N ASN A 155 -1.68 19.18 -8.21
CA ASN A 155 -2.99 19.30 -7.57
C ASN A 155 -3.30 18.16 -6.58
N VAL A 156 -2.54 17.06 -6.60
CA VAL A 156 -2.79 15.88 -5.77
C VAL A 156 -1.83 15.82 -4.58
N VAL A 157 -0.57 16.21 -4.78
CA VAL A 157 0.44 16.28 -3.74
C VAL A 157 0.17 17.52 -2.88
N PRO A 158 -0.09 17.35 -1.58
CA PRO A 158 -0.37 18.48 -0.72
C PRO A 158 0.87 19.34 -0.54
N LYS A 159 0.80 20.63 -0.87
CA LYS A 159 1.89 21.57 -0.59
C LYS A 159 2.30 21.52 0.88
N PHE A 160 3.60 21.56 1.15
CA PHE A 160 4.14 21.43 2.50
C PHE A 160 3.50 22.42 3.49
N GLU A 161 3.34 23.68 3.09
CA GLU A 161 2.75 24.71 3.94
C GLU A 161 1.34 24.36 4.43
N ASN A 162 0.56 23.66 3.61
CA ASN A 162 -0.81 23.27 3.96
C ASN A 162 -0.86 22.16 5.02
N ILE A 163 0.18 21.34 5.12
CA ILE A 163 0.22 20.18 6.03
C ILE A 163 1.27 20.31 7.13
N LYS A 164 2.11 21.35 7.10
CA LYS A 164 3.21 21.61 8.04
C LYS A 164 2.76 21.46 9.49
N LYS A 165 1.70 22.16 9.90
CA LYS A 165 1.17 22.10 11.27
C LYS A 165 0.83 20.66 11.69
N THR A 166 0.22 19.87 10.81
CA THR A 166 -0.12 18.47 11.06
C THR A 166 1.13 17.62 11.25
N LEU A 167 2.14 17.80 10.39
CA LEU A 167 3.39 17.04 10.44
C LEU A 167 4.20 17.35 11.71
N TYR A 168 4.34 18.62 12.10
CA TYR A 168 5.04 18.98 13.34
C TYR A 168 4.31 18.45 14.59
N LYS A 169 2.97 18.44 14.59
CA LYS A 169 2.18 17.85 15.69
C LYS A 169 2.43 16.36 15.90
N CYS A 170 2.84 15.61 14.87
CA CYS A 170 3.17 14.19 15.01
C CYS A 170 4.31 13.95 16.03
N ARG A 171 5.27 14.89 16.14
CA ARG A 171 6.36 14.79 17.13
C ARG A 171 5.90 15.06 18.56
N ILE A 172 4.99 16.02 18.71
CA ILE A 172 4.55 16.48 20.03
C ILE A 172 3.66 15.45 20.70
N LYS A 173 2.81 14.74 19.94
CA LYS A 173 1.89 13.73 20.49
C LYS A 173 2.56 12.42 20.95
N ASN A 174 3.82 12.17 20.59
CA ASN A 174 4.55 10.94 20.94
C ASN A 174 5.69 11.18 21.94
N LYS A 175 5.76 12.37 22.55
CA LYS A 175 6.58 12.66 23.74
C LYS A 175 5.69 12.60 24.97
#